data_AF-A0A146FP98-F1
#
_entry.id   AF-A0A146FP98-F1
#
_cell.length_a   1.000
_cell.length_b   1.000
_cell.length_c   1.000
_cell.angle_alpha   90.00
_cell.angle_beta   90.00
_cell.angle_gamma   90.00
#
_symmetry.space_group_name_H-M   'P 1'
#
loop_
_entity.id
_entity.type
_entity.pdbx_description
1 polymer ?
#
loop_
_entity_poly.entity_id
_entity_poly.type
_entity_poly.pdbx_seq_one_letter_code
_entity_poly.pdbx_strand_id
1 'polypeptide(L)'
;MHILYGASKDFCANGLRMGFVCTNNEGIMGAMSSIGIFSWSPHVLQDAWAAMMEDKQWVERFMTQKRDLMVDRYKMITAFLSKHGIPYYEM
;
A
#
# COMPACT_ATOMS: atom_id res chain seq x y z
N MET A 1 19.83 2.95 1.73
CA MET A 1 18.37 3.19 1.81
C MET A 1 17.67 1.92 1.35
N HIS A 2 16.67 1.48 2.10
CA HIS A 2 15.85 0.30 1.80
C HIS A 2 14.40 0.73 1.94
N ILE A 3 13.58 0.46 0.94
CA ILE A 3 12.16 0.79 0.94
C ILE A 3 11.40 -0.52 0.95
N LEU A 4 10.50 -0.68 1.93
CA LEU A 4 9.57 -1.80 1.99
C LEU A 4 8.19 -1.26 1.64
N TYR A 5 7.55 -1.90 0.66
CA TYR A 5 6.23 -1.52 0.20
C TYR A 5 5.31 -2.74 0.12
N GLY A 6 4.01 -2.54 0.31
CA GLY A 6 3.01 -3.60 0.16
C GLY A 6 1.64 -3.06 -0.22
N ALA A 7 0.94 -3.80 -1.08
CA ALA A 7 -0.34 -3.38 -1.65
C ALA A 7 -1.51 -3.38 -0.65
N SER A 8 -1.30 -3.91 0.56
CA SER A 8 -2.37 -4.21 1.51
C SER A 8 -3.13 -2.97 2.01
N LYS A 9 -2.47 -1.83 2.13
CA LYS A 9 -3.04 -0.62 2.74
C LYS A 9 -3.48 0.40 1.69
N ASP A 10 -2.63 0.63 0.69
CA ASP A 10 -2.94 1.64 -0.33
C ASP A 10 -4.00 1.19 -1.33
N PHE A 11 -4.07 -0.11 -1.62
CA PHE A 11 -4.97 -0.68 -2.61
C PHE A 11 -6.00 -1.64 -2.00
N CYS A 12 -6.05 -1.73 -0.66
CA CYS A 12 -6.90 -2.69 0.06
C CYS A 12 -6.72 -4.15 -0.41
N ALA A 13 -5.56 -4.48 -0.99
CA ALA A 13 -5.29 -5.76 -1.63
C ALA A 13 -4.54 -6.72 -0.68
N ASN A 14 -4.98 -6.81 0.58
CA ASN A 14 -4.33 -7.63 1.60
C ASN A 14 -4.33 -9.13 1.24
N GLY A 15 -5.40 -9.62 0.61
CA GLY A 15 -5.53 -11.01 0.16
C GLY A 15 -4.53 -11.42 -0.93
N LEU A 16 -4.00 -10.45 -1.71
CA LEU A 16 -3.04 -10.74 -2.79
C LEU A 16 -1.63 -11.00 -2.27
N ARG A 17 -1.35 -10.65 -1.01
CA ARG A 17 -0.03 -10.82 -0.37
C ARG A 17 1.14 -10.23 -1.17
N MET A 18 0.89 -9.13 -1.88
CA MET A 18 1.91 -8.42 -2.68
C MET A 18 2.74 -7.48 -1.83
N GLY A 19 4.05 -7.68 -1.83
CA GLY A 19 5.04 -6.84 -1.16
C GLY A 19 6.36 -6.81 -1.94
N PHE A 20 7.11 -5.72 -1.78
CA PHE A 20 8.32 -5.44 -2.54
C PHE A 20 9.35 -4.80 -1.64
N VAL A 21 10.62 -5.16 -1.84
CA VAL A 21 11.77 -4.49 -1.22
C VAL A 21 12.56 -3.82 -2.34
N CYS A 22 12.66 -2.50 -2.28
CA CYS A 22 13.49 -1.72 -3.18
C CYS A 22 14.77 -1.31 -2.45
N THR A 23 15.91 -1.77 -2.95
CA THR A 23 17.23 -1.46 -2.38
C THR A 23 18.31 -1.48 -3.44
N ASN A 24 19.34 -0.64 -3.25
CA ASN A 24 20.55 -0.63 -4.07
C ASN A 24 21.70 -1.47 -3.47
N ASN A 25 21.47 -2.18 -2.37
CA ASN A 25 22.49 -3.01 -1.74
C ASN A 25 22.42 -4.44 -2.30
N GLU A 26 23.41 -4.79 -3.12
CA GLU A 26 23.51 -6.10 -3.78
C GLU A 26 23.55 -7.27 -2.79
N GLY A 27 24.20 -7.10 -1.63
CA GLY A 27 24.24 -8.13 -0.59
C GLY A 27 22.85 -8.44 -0.02
N ILE A 28 22.03 -7.41 0.19
CA ILE A 28 20.64 -7.58 0.62
C ILE A 28 19.79 -8.16 -0.49
N MET A 29 19.98 -7.72 -1.75
CA MET A 29 19.27 -8.32 -2.88
C MET A 29 19.57 -9.82 -2.99
N GLY A 30 20.84 -10.22 -2.92
CA GLY A 30 21.25 -11.62 -2.97
C GLY A 30 20.69 -12.44 -1.81
N ALA A 31 20.76 -11.90 -0.58
CA ALA A 31 20.16 -12.56 0.58
C ALA A 31 18.64 -12.75 0.43
N MET A 32 17.91 -11.72 0.00
CA MET A 32 16.46 -11.79 -0.23
C MET A 32 16.10 -12.77 -1.36
N SER A 33 16.86 -12.77 -2.46
CA SER A 33 16.67 -13.73 -3.56
C SER A 33 16.86 -15.18 -3.10
N SER A 34 17.80 -15.44 -2.18
CA SER A 34 18.05 -16.79 -1.67
C SER A 34 16.88 -17.37 -0.85
N ILE A 35 16.12 -16.51 -0.15
CA ILE A 35 14.97 -16.92 0.68
C ILE A 35 13.61 -16.64 0.01
N GLY A 36 13.61 -15.92 -1.12
CA GLY A 36 12.39 -15.43 -1.76
C GLY A 36 11.43 -16.52 -2.23
N ILE A 37 11.92 -17.74 -2.48
CA ILE A 37 11.11 -18.89 -2.90
C ILE A 37 9.99 -19.24 -1.90
N PHE A 38 10.20 -18.99 -0.60
CA PHE A 38 9.22 -19.31 0.45
C PHE A 38 8.06 -18.31 0.52
N SER A 39 8.22 -17.14 -0.10
CA SER A 39 7.25 -16.04 -0.05
C SER A 39 6.93 -15.49 -1.44
N TRP A 40 7.23 -16.26 -2.50
CA TRP A 40 7.08 -15.80 -3.87
C TRP A 40 5.60 -15.62 -4.23
N SER A 41 5.27 -14.48 -4.84
CA SER A 41 3.91 -14.24 -5.32
C SER A 41 3.63 -15.07 -6.58
N PRO A 42 2.48 -15.77 -6.70
CA PRO A 42 2.11 -16.47 -7.92
C PRO A 42 2.18 -15.57 -9.16
N HIS A 43 2.69 -16.10 -10.28
CA HIS A 43 2.85 -15.34 -11.54
C HIS A 43 1.56 -14.66 -12.00
N VAL A 44 0.42 -15.35 -11.90
CA VAL A 44 -0.90 -14.78 -12.23
C VAL A 44 -1.23 -13.52 -11.43
N LEU A 45 -0.80 -13.43 -10.16
CA LEU A 45 -1.00 -12.22 -9.35
C LEU A 45 -0.03 -11.11 -9.76
N GLN A 46 1.18 -11.46 -10.18
CA GLN A 46 2.13 -10.49 -10.72
C GLN A 46 1.62 -9.87 -12.02
N ASP A 47 1.09 -10.68 -12.94
CA ASP A 47 0.54 -10.22 -14.21
C ASP A 47 -0.71 -9.34 -14.00
N ALA A 48 -1.63 -9.78 -13.14
CA ALA A 48 -2.80 -8.99 -12.78
C ALA A 48 -2.41 -7.66 -12.13
N TRP A 49 -1.43 -7.68 -11.24
CA TRP A 49 -0.91 -6.46 -10.61
C TRP A 49 -0.26 -5.53 -11.63
N ALA A 50 0.54 -6.06 -12.56
CA ALA A 50 1.16 -5.28 -13.64
C ALA A 50 0.10 -4.61 -14.52
N ALA A 51 -0.90 -5.36 -14.98
CA ALA A 51 -2.00 -4.83 -15.78
C ALA A 51 -2.77 -3.71 -15.06
N MET A 52 -3.03 -3.86 -13.75
CA MET A 52 -3.64 -2.80 -12.94
C MET A 52 -2.75 -1.54 -12.84
N MET A 53 -1.43 -1.71 -12.70
CA MET A 53 -0.49 -0.57 -12.58
C MET A 53 -0.21 0.11 -13.92
N GLU A 54 -0.38 -0.58 -15.04
CA GLU A 54 -0.22 -0.05 -16.40
C GLU A 54 -1.37 0.87 -16.79
N ASP A 55 -2.58 0.63 -16.29
CA ASP A 55 -3.71 1.56 -16.45
C ASP A 55 -3.53 2.81 -15.58
N LYS A 56 -2.74 3.77 -16.08
CA LYS A 56 -2.42 5.01 -15.37
C LYS A 56 -3.65 5.86 -15.06
N GLN A 57 -4.65 5.85 -15.95
CA GLN A 57 -5.88 6.62 -15.72
C GLN A 57 -6.70 6.02 -14.59
N TRP A 58 -6.80 4.69 -14.53
CA TRP A 58 -7.44 4.02 -13.40
C TRP A 58 -6.70 4.27 -12.10
N VAL A 59 -5.36 4.18 -12.08
CA VAL A 59 -4.55 4.45 -10.88
C VAL A 59 -4.77 5.86 -10.38
N GLU A 60 -4.75 6.87 -11.25
CA GLU A 60 -4.95 8.27 -10.88
C GLU A 60 -6.35 8.51 -10.28
N ARG A 61 -7.39 7.97 -10.93
CA ARG A 61 -8.77 8.05 -10.43
C ARG A 61 -8.91 7.37 -9.08
N PHE A 62 -8.36 6.16 -8.93
CA PHE A 62 -8.38 5.39 -7.70
C PHE A 62 -7.71 6.14 -6.55
N MET A 63 -6.51 6.69 -6.78
CA MET A 63 -5.78 7.42 -5.75
C MET A 63 -6.48 8.72 -5.33
N THR A 64 -7.04 9.45 -6.30
CA THR A 64 -7.83 10.66 -6.04
C THR A 64 -9.06 10.34 -5.20
N GLN A 65 -9.86 9.37 -5.63
CA GLN A 65 -11.07 8.96 -4.89
C GLN A 65 -10.73 8.44 -3.49
N LYS A 66 -9.67 7.62 -3.34
CA LYS A 66 -9.19 7.13 -2.05
C LYS A 66 -8.87 8.29 -1.11
N ARG A 67 -8.09 9.27 -1.59
CA ARG A 67 -7.70 10.44 -0.80
C ARG A 67 -8.92 11.24 -0.35
N ASP A 68 -9.83 11.54 -1.26
CA ASP A 68 -11.01 12.36 -0.97
C ASP A 68 -11.90 11.67 0.08
N LEU A 69 -12.14 10.35 -0.07
CA LEU A 69 -12.84 9.55 0.94
C LEU A 69 -12.10 9.54 2.29
N MET A 70 -10.78 9.39 2.31
CA MET A 70 -10.02 9.43 3.56
C MET A 70 -10.15 10.77 4.28
N VAL A 71 -10.10 11.89 3.55
CA VAL A 71 -10.28 13.23 4.11
C VAL A 71 -11.67 13.39 4.70
N ASP A 72 -12.71 12.92 4.02
CA ASP A 72 -14.09 13.01 4.50
C ASP A 72 -14.30 12.15 5.77
N ARG A 73 -13.75 10.94 5.79
CA ARG A 73 -13.80 10.08 7.00
C ARG A 73 -13.01 10.66 8.15
N TYR A 74 -11.84 11.25 7.88
CA TYR A 74 -11.04 11.94 8.89
C TYR A 74 -11.83 13.08 9.52
N LYS A 75 -12.42 13.99 8.72
CA LYS A 75 -13.25 15.09 9.22
C LYS A 75 -14.42 14.61 10.07
N MET A 76 -15.09 13.54 9.63
CA MET A 76 -16.20 12.94 10.38
C MET A 76 -15.75 12.46 11.77
N ILE A 77 -14.66 11.70 11.84
CA ILE A 77 -14.22 11.11 13.10
C ILE A 77 -13.62 12.14 14.05
N THR A 78 -12.84 13.10 13.54
CA THR A 78 -12.27 14.15 14.39
C THR A 78 -13.34 15.09 14.94
N ALA A 79 -14.36 15.43 14.13
CA ALA A 79 -15.51 16.19 14.62
C ALA A 79 -16.27 15.43 15.74
N PHE A 80 -16.44 14.12 15.58
CA PHE A 80 -17.04 13.28 16.63
C PHE A 80 -16.20 13.27 17.91
N LEU A 81 -14.89 13.06 17.80
CA LEU A 81 -13.98 13.02 18.95
C LEU A 81 -13.95 14.36 19.68
N SER A 82 -13.80 15.47 18.94
CA SER A 82 -13.83 16.83 19.49
C SER A 82 -15.14 17.14 20.21
N LYS A 83 -16.29 16.77 19.64
CA LYS A 83 -17.61 16.97 20.26
C LYS A 83 -17.75 16.26 21.61
N HIS A 84 -17.08 15.12 21.79
CA HIS A 84 -17.13 14.33 23.03
C HIS A 84 -15.94 14.59 23.95
N GLY A 85 -15.07 15.55 23.64
CA GLY A 85 -13.88 15.85 24.43
C GLY A 85 -12.87 14.70 24.46
N ILE A 86 -12.86 13.83 23.46
CA ILE A 86 -11.92 12.70 23.36
C ILE A 86 -10.65 13.21 22.65
N PRO A 87 -9.48 13.18 23.31
CA PRO A 87 -8.25 13.65 22.71
C PRO A 87 -7.76 12.70 21.61
N TYR A 88 -7.18 13.27 20.56
CA TYR A 88 -6.48 12.57 19.50
C TYR A 88 -5.26 13.38 19.05
N TYR A 89 -4.32 12.74 18.34
CA TYR A 89 -3.20 13.45 17.75
C TYR A 89 -3.64 14.11 16.44
N GLU A 90 -3.57 15.44 16.40
CA GLU A 90 -3.78 16.24 15.20
C GLU A 90 -2.40 16.59 14.63
N MET A 91 -2.18 16.23 13.36
CA MET A 91 -0.90 16.39 12.65
C MET A 91 -0.88 17.66 11.81
#